data_AF-A0A3D1RN56-F1
#
_entry.id   AF-A0A3D1RN56-F1
#
_cell.length_a   1.000
_cell.length_b   1.000
_cell.length_c   1.000
_cell.angle_alpha   90.00
_cell.angle_beta   90.00
_cell.angle_gamma   90.00
#
_symmetry.space_group_name_H-M   'P 1'
#
loop_
_entity.id
_entity.type
_entity.pdbx_description
1 polymer ?
#
loop_
_entity_poly.entity_id
_entity_poly.type
_entity_poly.pdbx_seq_one_letter_code
_entity_poly.pdbx_strand_id
1 'polypeptide(L)' 'MSDIITTTGLCKQYGKVLRVKDLDLKVPEGVVYGFLGPNGAGKSTTMKMIL' A
#
# COMPACT_ATOMS: atom_id res chain seq x y z
N MET A 1 18.19 10.87 -3.71
CA MET A 1 17.46 9.97 -2.81
C MET A 1 16.85 8.89 -3.67
N SER A 2 17.17 7.63 -3.41
CA SER A 2 16.57 6.45 -4.03
C SER A 2 15.25 6.13 -3.33
N ASP A 3 14.21 5.82 -4.11
CA ASP A 3 13.00 5.19 -3.58
C ASP A 3 13.27 3.69 -3.42
N ILE A 4 13.06 3.13 -2.22
CA ILE A 4 13.22 1.69 -1.94
C ILE A 4 11.93 0.90 -2.21
N ILE A 5 10.77 1.58 -2.17
CA ILE A 5 9.48 1.02 -2.60
C ILE A 5 8.83 2.01 -3.56
N THR A 6 8.39 1.53 -4.72
CA THR A 6 7.54 2.29 -5.65
C THR A 6 6.39 1.42 -6.11
N THR A 7 5.16 1.94 -6.08
CA THR A 7 3.98 1.30 -6.65
C THR A 7 3.30 2.26 -7.63
N THR A 8 2.60 1.69 -8.62
CA THR A 8 1.79 2.45 -9.57
C THR A 8 0.48 1.71 -9.80
N GLY A 9 -0.65 2.34 -9.50
CA GLY A 9 -1.99 1.78 -9.66
C GLY A 9 -2.22 0.50 -8.87
N LEU A 10 -1.55 0.31 -7.72
CA LEU A 10 -1.60 -0.96 -7.01
C LEU A 10 -3.03 -1.25 -6.54
N CYS A 11 -3.55 -2.41 -6.94
CA CYS A 11 -4.91 -2.83 -6.66
C CYS A 11 -4.94 -4.20 -5.99
N LYS A 12 -5.91 -4.42 -5.10
CA LYS A 12 -6.21 -5.74 -4.55
C LYS A 12 -7.69 -5.93 -4.32
N GLN A 13 -8.22 -6.99 -4.93
CA GLN A 13 -9.58 -7.44 -4.73
C GLN A 13 -9.60 -8.79 -4.02
N TYR A 14 -10.56 -8.94 -3.10
CA TYR A 14 -10.93 -10.24 -2.53
C TYR A 14 -12.42 -10.47 -2.81
N GLY A 15 -12.72 -11.52 -3.58
CA GLY A 15 -14.08 -11.78 -4.04
C GLY A 15 -14.61 -10.59 -4.83
N LYS A 16 -15.68 -9.95 -4.35
CA LYS A 16 -16.28 -8.75 -4.97
C LYS A 16 -15.80 -7.42 -4.37
N VAL A 17 -14.91 -7.45 -3.39
CA VAL A 17 -14.51 -6.24 -2.63
C VAL A 17 -13.10 -5.81 -3.02
N LEU A 18 -13.00 -4.62 -3.59
CA LEU A 18 -11.72 -3.95 -3.85
C LEU A 18 -11.20 -3.34 -2.54
N ARG A 19 -10.16 -3.96 -1.96
CA ARG A 19 -9.56 -3.56 -0.68
C ARG A 19 -8.47 -2.51 -0.83
N VAL A 20 -7.76 -2.53 -1.96
CA VAL A 20 -6.82 -1.49 -2.35
C VAL A 20 -7.16 -1.12 -3.77
N LYS A 21 -7.29 0.19 -4.03
CA LYS A 21 -7.67 0.74 -5.33
C LYS A 21 -6.65 1.80 -5.71
N ASP A 22 -6.01 1.61 -6.85
CA ASP A 22 -5.15 2.59 -7.52
C ASP A 22 -4.13 3.27 -6.57
N LEU A 23 -3.42 2.47 -5.76
CA LEU A 23 -2.45 3.01 -4.81
C LEU A 23 -1.08 3.26 -5.47
N ASP A 24 -0.73 4.54 -5.53
CA ASP A 24 0.61 5.02 -5.84
C ASP A 24 1.35 5.33 -4.53
N LEU A 25 2.51 4.70 -4.34
CA LEU A 25 3.34 4.86 -3.16
C LEU A 25 4.79 5.01 -3.60
N LYS A 26 5.50 5.94 -2.96
CA LYS A 26 6.96 6.08 -3.06
C LYS A 26 7.52 6.20 -1.65
N VAL A 27 8.36 5.25 -1.26
CA VAL A 27 9.04 5.25 0.03
C VAL A 27 10.53 5.46 -0.21
N PRO A 28 11.09 6.61 0.20
CA PRO A 28 12.52 6.84 0.12
C PRO A 28 13.30 5.90 1.05
N GLU A 29 14.51 5.57 0.66
CA GLU A 29 15.44 4.79 1.50
C GLU A 29 15.69 5.48 2.86
N GLY A 30 15.68 4.69 3.93
CA GLY A 30 15.94 5.17 5.30
C GLY A 30 14.76 5.86 6.00
N VAL A 31 13.58 5.94 5.36
CA VAL A 31 12.40 6.60 5.94
C VAL A 31 11.45 5.59 6.58
N VAL A 32 10.96 5.92 7.78
CA VAL A 32 9.88 5.16 8.44
C VAL A 32 8.52 5.66 7.92
N TYR A 33 7.75 4.77 7.31
CA TYR A 33 6.39 5.02 6.84
C TYR A 33 5.36 4.21 7.63
N GLY A 34 4.16 4.77 7.81
CA GLY A 34 3.04 4.11 8.47
C GLY A 34 1.72 4.37 7.76
N PHE A 35 0.86 3.36 7.69
CA PHE A 35 -0.51 3.51 7.20
C PHE A 35 -1.46 3.83 8.36
N LEU A 36 -2.23 4.91 8.22
CA LEU A 36 -3.26 5.33 9.19
C LEU A 36 -4.65 5.28 8.56
N GLY A 37 -5.65 4.85 9.33
CA GLY A 37 -7.04 4.80 8.89
C GLY A 37 -7.88 3.77 9.66
N PRO A 38 -9.20 3.73 9.44
CA PRO A 38 -10.10 2.82 10.14
C PRO A 38 -9.90 1.35 9.74
N ASN A 39 -10.57 0.44 10.46
CA ASN A 39 -10.59 -0.98 10.10
C ASN A 39 -11.22 -1.18 8.72
N GLY A 40 -10.63 -2.08 7.93
CA GLY A 40 -11.08 -2.34 6.56
C GLY A 40 -10.55 -1.39 5.49
N ALA A 41 -9.81 -0.33 5.85
CA ALA A 41 -9.24 0.66 4.90
C ALA A 41 -8.10 0.14 4.01
N GLY A 42 -7.79 -1.16 4.02
CA GLY A 42 -6.75 -1.75 3.16
C GLY A 42 -5.32 -1.68 3.69
N LYS A 43 -5.08 -1.19 4.91
CA LYS A 43 -3.74 -1.06 5.52
C LYS A 43 -2.95 -2.38 5.53
N SER A 44 -3.44 -3.39 6.25
CA SER A 44 -2.76 -4.70 6.33
C SER A 44 -2.73 -5.43 4.99
N THR A 45 -3.72 -5.19 4.12
CA THR A 45 -3.70 -5.72 2.75
C THR A 45 -2.55 -5.10 1.95
N THR A 46 -2.33 -3.79 2.06
CA THR A 46 -1.22 -3.08 1.42
C THR A 46 0.12 -3.58 1.92
N MET A 47 0.29 -3.71 3.24
CA MET A 47 1.51 -4.26 3.83
C MET A 47 1.83 -5.66 3.30
N LYS A 48 0.83 -6.55 3.21
CA LYS A 48 0.99 -7.92 2.68
C LYS A 48 1.25 -8.00 1.16
N MET A 49 1.06 -6.91 0.43
CA MET A 49 1.41 -6.86 -0.99
C MET A 49 2.85 -6.42 -1.20
N ILE A 50 3.42 -5.68 -0.24
CA ILE A 50 4.77 -5.13 -0.31
C ILE A 50 5.78 -6.10 0.34
N LEU A 51 5.41 -6.75 1.45
CA LEU A 51 6.19 -7.76 2.19
C LEU A 51 5.92 -9.17 1.67
#